data_AF-A0AAW0DJA7-F1
#
_entry.id   AF-A0AAW0DJA7-F1
#
_cell.length_a   1.000
_cell.length_b   1.000
_cell.length_c   1.000
_cell.angle_alpha   90.00
_cell.angle_beta   90.00
_cell.angle_gamma   90.00
#
_symmetry.space_group_name_H-M   'P 1'
#
loop_
_entity.id
_entity.type
_entity.pdbx_description
1 polymer ?
#
loop_
_entity_poly.entity_id
_entity_poly.type
_entity_poly.pdbx_seq_one_letter_code
_entity_poly.pdbx_strand_id
1 'polypeptide(L)'
;MLQYMAEDRTLLAEIKEKILPLEQKLRELRIAQDAVQRRLRCYKYPVLSLPTEIIAEVFRQLLPSYPSPAASRGTLSPTNLTHVCRKWREIALGIPSLWRAVKLIPQPNLKGRESRDCVAALWAKSSGSYPLSIDADIQYLAAFLPHRTRWEHLSIRLDLFRIFEGGSLPSLKSLRLSADHYGCPAKIDDAPLLRRVFIRGFDPQNVALPWEHLTILSVTLSPSTWLPVLQHVSQLVHCVLQLSYDGPVTVPSEIPLLRLETLEFECRDKRLREFLRRLVVPSLRCFKVNADIFGSGKPFPALRSLLSKWNCTLEDLRINNSSFSEAAYRTEFPSIKHIVRGDLPLHAFTQYNPFDSE
;
A
#
# COMPACT_ATOMS: atom_id res chain seq x y z
N MET A 1 51.03 -12.04 -69.15
CA MET A 1 51.57 -11.10 -68.13
C MET A 1 51.16 -9.66 -68.43
N LEU A 2 51.37 -9.13 -69.65
CA LEU A 2 50.97 -7.75 -70.01
C LEU A 2 49.45 -7.50 -70.01
N GLN A 3 48.63 -8.49 -70.40
CA GLN A 3 47.17 -8.37 -70.44
C GLN A 3 46.54 -8.32 -69.04
N TYR A 4 47.01 -9.18 -68.11
CA TYR A 4 46.63 -9.13 -66.69
C TYR A 4 46.97 -7.78 -66.02
N MET A 5 48.12 -7.18 -66.35
CA MET A 5 48.47 -5.85 -65.83
C MET A 5 47.60 -4.72 -66.40
N ALA A 6 47.05 -4.88 -67.61
CA ALA A 6 46.12 -3.92 -68.17
C ALA A 6 44.76 -4.03 -67.46
N GLU A 7 44.24 -5.25 -67.29
CA GLU A 7 42.99 -5.52 -66.57
C GLU A 7 43.02 -5.02 -65.11
N ASP A 8 44.12 -5.26 -64.39
CA ASP A 8 44.31 -4.77 -63.01
C ASP A 8 44.33 -3.24 -62.92
N ARG A 9 44.89 -2.56 -63.95
CA ARG A 9 44.91 -1.08 -64.00
C ARG A 9 43.52 -0.51 -64.24
N THR A 10 42.72 -1.15 -65.09
CA THR A 10 41.32 -0.75 -65.33
C THR A 10 40.49 -0.96 -64.07
N LEU A 11 40.64 -2.12 -63.41
CA LEU A 11 39.94 -2.41 -62.16
C LEU A 11 40.34 -1.42 -61.05
N LEU A 12 41.61 -1.07 -60.93
CA LEU A 12 42.08 -0.07 -59.97
C LEU A 12 41.48 1.32 -60.26
N ALA A 13 41.32 1.69 -61.52
CA ALA A 13 40.68 2.95 -61.91
C ALA A 13 39.20 2.96 -61.52
N GLU A 14 38.46 1.87 -61.77
CA GLU A 14 37.06 1.73 -61.36
C GLU A 14 36.89 1.76 -59.82
N ILE A 15 37.81 1.13 -59.08
CA ILE A 15 37.80 1.17 -57.62
C ILE A 15 38.05 2.60 -57.12
N LYS A 16 39.02 3.32 -57.71
CA LYS A 16 39.30 4.72 -57.36
C LYS A 16 38.12 5.64 -57.68
N GLU A 17 37.45 5.42 -58.80
CA GLU A 17 36.25 6.15 -59.18
C GLU A 17 35.10 5.94 -58.18
N LYS A 18 34.96 4.71 -57.65
CA LYS A 18 33.98 4.41 -56.59
C LYS A 18 34.38 4.97 -55.21
N ILE A 19 35.67 5.07 -54.89
CA ILE A 19 36.16 5.62 -53.62
C ILE A 19 35.92 7.12 -53.54
N LEU A 20 36.16 7.86 -54.63
CA LEU A 20 36.07 9.32 -54.65
C LEU A 20 34.74 9.90 -54.10
N PRO A 21 33.55 9.45 -54.55
CA PRO A 21 32.28 9.96 -54.05
C PRO A 21 32.02 9.52 -52.60
N LEU A 22 32.52 8.35 -52.17
CA LEU A 22 32.38 7.88 -50.79
C LEU A 22 33.23 8.72 -49.83
N GLU A 23 34.45 9.09 -50.21
CA GLU A 23 35.28 9.99 -49.42
C GLU A 23 34.66 11.38 -49.32
N GLN A 24 34.09 11.89 -50.42
CA GLN A 24 33.36 13.15 -50.40
C GLN A 24 32.16 13.07 -49.47
N LYS A 25 31.40 11.96 -49.51
CA LYS A 25 30.27 11.76 -48.62
C LYS A 25 30.69 11.65 -47.16
N LEU A 26 31.80 10.97 -46.87
CA LEU A 26 32.36 10.87 -45.53
C LEU A 26 32.76 12.25 -44.98
N ARG A 27 33.37 13.11 -45.81
CA ARG A 27 33.71 14.49 -45.43
C ARG A 27 32.47 15.30 -45.09
N GLU A 28 31.43 15.26 -45.94
CA GLU A 28 30.14 15.92 -45.67
C GLU A 28 29.52 15.46 -44.35
N LEU A 29 29.48 14.15 -44.11
CA LEU A 29 28.91 13.58 -42.89
C LEU A 29 29.71 13.97 -41.65
N ARG A 30 31.04 14.06 -41.74
CA ARG A 30 31.89 14.56 -40.63
C ARG A 30 31.62 16.03 -40.31
N ILE A 31 31.49 16.88 -41.32
CA ILE A 31 31.14 18.30 -41.11
C ILE A 31 29.75 18.42 -40.45
N ALA A 32 28.77 17.64 -40.92
CA ALA A 32 27.44 17.61 -40.33
C ALA A 32 27.47 17.09 -38.89
N GLN A 33 28.26 16.05 -38.61
CA GLN A 33 28.49 15.52 -37.26
C GLN A 33 29.05 16.60 -36.34
N ASP A 34 30.08 17.33 -36.76
CA ASP A 34 30.70 18.39 -35.96
C ASP A 34 29.74 19.55 -35.69
N ALA A 35 28.92 19.92 -36.68
CA ALA A 35 27.89 20.94 -36.51
C ALA A 35 26.81 20.51 -35.51
N VAL A 36 26.36 19.25 -35.57
CA VAL A 36 25.41 18.67 -34.60
C VAL A 36 26.03 18.63 -33.20
N GLN A 37 27.27 18.15 -33.06
CA GLN A 37 27.97 18.11 -31.77
C GLN A 37 28.14 19.50 -31.15
N ARG A 38 28.47 20.52 -31.96
CA ARG A 38 28.54 21.91 -31.48
C ARG A 38 27.20 22.40 -30.95
N ARG A 39 26.09 22.18 -31.66
CA ARG A 39 24.75 22.54 -31.18
C ARG A 39 24.40 21.82 -29.88
N LEU A 40 24.71 20.52 -29.78
CA LEU A 40 24.46 19.74 -28.57
C LEU A 40 25.22 20.28 -27.34
N ARG A 41 26.46 20.74 -27.52
CA ARG A 41 27.26 21.35 -26.44
C ARG A 41 26.68 22.68 -25.95
N CYS A 42 25.94 23.41 -26.78
CA CYS A 42 25.31 24.67 -26.38
C CYS A 42 24.03 24.47 -25.55
N TYR A 43 23.39 23.30 -25.62
CA TYR A 43 22.25 23.00 -24.76
C TYR A 43 22.72 22.84 -23.32
N LYS A 44 22.38 23.80 -22.46
CA LYS A 44 22.48 23.63 -21.01
C LYS A 44 21.34 22.72 -20.58
N TYR A 45 21.66 21.54 -20.08
CA TYR A 45 20.69 20.66 -19.43
C TYR A 45 20.61 21.08 -17.96
N PRO A 46 19.59 21.85 -17.53
CA PRO A 46 19.58 22.48 -16.21
C PRO A 46 19.72 21.46 -15.09
N VAL A 47 19.13 20.28 -15.30
CA VAL A 47 19.16 19.15 -14.38
C VAL A 47 20.55 18.56 -14.14
N LEU A 48 21.48 18.72 -15.08
CA LEU A 48 22.86 18.27 -14.94
C LEU A 48 23.72 19.32 -14.22
N SER A 49 23.33 20.59 -14.24
CA SER A 49 23.99 21.68 -13.53
C SER A 49 23.52 21.91 -12.10
N LEU A 50 22.41 21.31 -11.68
CA LEU A 50 21.92 21.43 -10.31
C LEU A 50 22.88 20.74 -9.31
N PRO A 51 23.08 21.33 -8.12
CA PRO A 51 23.73 20.67 -6.99
C PRO A 51 23.01 19.36 -6.62
N THR A 52 23.77 18.42 -6.07
CA THR A 52 23.26 17.09 -5.68
C THR A 52 22.14 17.20 -4.66
N GLU A 53 22.23 18.17 -3.75
CA GLU A 53 21.28 18.44 -2.67
C GLU A 53 19.91 18.85 -3.24
N ILE A 54 19.91 19.68 -4.29
CA ILE A 54 18.68 20.13 -4.95
C ILE A 54 18.03 18.97 -5.72
N ILE A 55 18.83 18.15 -6.42
CA ILE A 55 18.31 16.96 -7.11
C ILE A 55 17.73 15.98 -6.08
N ALA A 56 18.41 15.76 -4.96
CA ALA A 56 17.95 14.92 -3.87
C ALA A 56 16.59 15.41 -3.31
N GLU A 57 16.43 16.71 -3.13
CA GLU A 57 15.16 17.28 -2.66
C GLU A 57 14.04 17.11 -3.69
N VAL A 58 14.32 17.35 -4.97
CA VAL A 58 13.37 17.06 -6.06
C VAL A 58 12.95 15.59 -6.03
N PHE A 59 13.87 14.66 -5.81
CA PHE A 59 13.54 13.24 -5.70
C PHE A 59 12.61 12.92 -4.53
N ARG A 60 12.80 13.56 -3.37
CA ARG A 60 11.92 13.38 -2.20
C ARG A 60 10.50 13.89 -2.48
N GLN A 61 10.38 15.04 -3.13
CA GLN A 61 9.08 15.65 -3.45
C GLN A 61 8.33 14.93 -4.57
N LEU A 62 9.04 14.23 -5.46
CA LEU A 62 8.44 13.42 -6.53
C LEU A 62 7.87 12.09 -6.01
N LEU A 63 8.34 11.61 -4.87
CA LEU A 63 7.97 10.30 -4.34
C LEU A 63 6.94 10.45 -3.21
N PRO A 64 6.12 9.42 -2.98
CA PRO A 64 5.20 9.44 -1.85
C PRO A 64 5.95 9.60 -0.52
N SER A 65 5.39 10.42 0.37
CA SER A 65 5.93 10.61 1.72
C SER A 65 5.90 9.30 2.51
N TYR A 66 6.99 8.99 3.21
CA TYR A 66 7.00 7.86 4.14
C TYR A 66 5.85 7.98 5.16
N PRO A 67 5.18 6.88 5.56
CA PRO A 67 5.39 5.48 5.19
C PRO A 67 4.75 5.00 3.87
N SER A 68 4.19 5.90 3.05
CA SER A 68 3.59 5.56 1.76
C SER A 68 4.57 4.81 0.85
N PRO A 69 4.23 3.60 0.37
CA PRO A 69 5.10 2.86 -0.51
C PRO A 69 5.06 3.44 -1.92
N ALA A 70 6.24 3.71 -2.48
CA ALA A 70 6.37 4.03 -3.89
C ALA A 70 6.17 2.75 -4.73
N ALA A 71 5.58 2.88 -5.91
CA ALA A 71 5.54 1.78 -6.85
C ALA A 71 6.98 1.36 -7.20
N SER A 72 7.25 0.06 -7.26
CA SER A 72 8.57 -0.46 -7.65
C SER A 72 9.01 -0.08 -9.07
N ARG A 73 8.05 0.31 -9.92
CA ARG A 73 8.23 0.79 -11.30
C ARG A 73 7.22 1.91 -11.61
N GLY A 74 7.50 2.69 -12.65
CA GLY A 74 6.66 3.82 -13.07
C GLY A 74 7.28 5.17 -12.76
N THR A 75 6.60 6.25 -13.13
CA THR A 75 7.11 7.63 -13.01
C THR A 75 7.40 8.04 -11.56
N LEU A 76 6.61 7.55 -10.61
CA LEU A 76 6.74 7.81 -9.16
C LEU A 76 7.56 6.73 -8.44
N SER A 77 8.63 6.25 -9.07
CA SER A 77 9.48 5.18 -8.55
C SER A 77 10.94 5.61 -8.46
N PRO A 78 11.64 5.37 -7.33
CA PRO A 78 13.09 5.53 -7.24
C PRO A 78 13.83 4.76 -8.33
N THR A 79 13.33 3.57 -8.68
CA THR A 79 13.89 2.75 -9.77
C THR A 79 13.93 3.54 -11.08
N ASN A 80 12.87 4.27 -11.42
CA ASN A 80 12.81 5.06 -12.65
C ASN A 80 13.83 6.20 -12.66
N LEU A 81 14.07 6.84 -11.52
CA LEU A 81 15.11 7.87 -11.37
C LEU A 81 16.50 7.31 -11.70
N THR A 82 16.77 6.03 -11.40
CA THR A 82 18.04 5.37 -11.73
C THR A 82 18.26 5.07 -13.22
N HIS A 83 17.24 5.27 -14.05
CA HIS A 83 17.29 5.01 -15.50
C HIS A 83 17.38 6.29 -16.34
N VAL A 84 17.31 7.48 -15.74
CA VAL A 84 17.34 8.75 -16.49
C VAL A 84 18.74 9.07 -17.01
N CYS A 85 19.73 9.14 -16.13
CA CYS A 85 21.14 9.34 -16.49
C CYS A 85 22.06 8.81 -15.39
N ARG A 86 23.37 8.73 -15.66
CA ARG A 86 24.37 8.25 -14.68
C ARG A 86 24.37 9.06 -13.39
N LYS A 87 24.34 10.40 -13.48
CA LYS A 87 24.31 11.29 -12.30
C LYS A 87 23.09 11.02 -11.42
N TRP A 88 21.91 10.90 -12.02
CA TRP A 88 20.66 10.61 -11.30
C TRP A 88 20.70 9.24 -10.62
N ARG A 89 21.27 8.24 -11.30
CA ARG A 89 21.47 6.91 -10.73
C ARG A 89 22.35 6.94 -9.49
N GLU A 90 23.50 7.60 -9.56
CA GLU A 90 24.43 7.73 -8.44
C GLU A 90 23.76 8.44 -7.25
N ILE A 91 23.05 9.55 -7.51
CA ILE A 91 22.32 10.30 -6.48
C ILE A 91 21.19 9.46 -5.87
N ALA A 92 20.33 8.86 -6.69
CA ALA A 92 19.19 8.09 -6.22
C ALA A 92 19.63 6.88 -5.38
N LEU A 93 20.65 6.13 -5.80
CA LEU A 93 21.20 5.01 -5.04
C LEU A 93 21.92 5.46 -3.76
N GLY A 94 22.48 6.67 -3.75
CA GLY A 94 23.14 7.27 -2.60
C GLY A 94 22.20 7.82 -1.52
N ILE A 95 20.87 7.79 -1.73
CA ILE A 95 19.88 8.29 -0.77
C ILE A 95 19.00 7.14 -0.29
N PRO A 96 19.35 6.47 0.82
CA PRO A 96 18.62 5.29 1.28
C PRO A 96 17.16 5.54 1.65
N SER A 97 16.83 6.76 2.08
CA SER A 97 15.46 7.15 2.44
C SER A 97 14.49 7.07 1.26
N LEU A 98 14.94 7.13 0.00
CA LEU A 98 14.07 6.98 -1.18
C LEU A 98 13.60 5.52 -1.37
N TRP A 99 14.36 4.56 -0.84
CA TRP A 99 14.15 3.12 -1.05
C TRP A 99 13.49 2.44 0.16
N ARG A 100 13.11 3.22 1.18
CA ARG A 100 12.62 2.68 2.44
C ARG A 100 11.14 2.28 2.42
N ALA A 101 10.38 2.63 1.37
CA ALA A 101 8.95 2.31 1.25
C ALA A 101 8.60 1.81 -0.16
N VAL A 102 8.19 0.55 -0.30
CA VAL A 102 8.04 -0.11 -1.61
C VAL A 102 6.73 -0.86 -1.79
N LYS A 103 6.13 -0.73 -2.98
CA LYS A 103 4.99 -1.51 -3.44
C LYS A 103 5.39 -2.44 -4.59
N LEU A 104 5.33 -3.75 -4.35
CA LEU A 104 5.69 -4.82 -5.28
C LEU A 104 4.47 -5.63 -5.69
N ILE A 105 3.89 -5.28 -6.85
CA ILE A 105 2.71 -5.95 -7.41
C ILE A 105 3.18 -6.98 -8.45
N PRO A 106 2.61 -8.20 -8.47
CA PRO A 106 2.85 -9.15 -9.56
C PRO A 106 2.46 -8.53 -10.90
N GLN A 107 3.33 -8.69 -11.89
CA GLN A 107 3.05 -8.29 -13.26
C GLN A 107 2.90 -9.55 -14.09
N PRO A 108 1.80 -9.73 -14.85
CA PRO A 108 1.61 -10.90 -15.71
C PRO A 108 2.71 -11.02 -16.78
N ASN A 109 3.34 -9.89 -17.15
CA ASN A 109 4.36 -9.83 -18.20
C ASN A 109 5.81 -10.00 -17.70
N LEU A 110 6.07 -10.01 -16.39
CA LEU A 110 7.40 -10.28 -15.85
C LEU A 110 7.65 -11.80 -15.82
N LYS A 111 8.19 -12.30 -16.94
CA LYS A 111 8.67 -13.68 -17.06
C LYS A 111 9.92 -13.87 -16.17
N GLY A 112 9.86 -14.84 -15.26
CA GLY A 112 11.00 -15.29 -14.45
C GLY A 112 11.01 -14.78 -13.00
N ARG A 113 11.34 -15.68 -12.07
CA ARG A 113 11.51 -15.43 -10.63
C ARG A 113 12.70 -14.50 -10.36
N GLU A 114 13.78 -14.68 -11.12
CA GLU A 114 15.03 -13.93 -10.97
C GLU A 114 14.85 -12.41 -11.14
N SER A 115 14.00 -11.98 -12.08
CA SER A 115 13.72 -10.55 -12.30
C SER A 115 12.96 -9.91 -11.13
N ARG A 116 12.11 -10.68 -10.44
CA ARG A 116 11.35 -10.23 -9.26
C ARG A 116 12.27 -10.08 -8.06
N ASP A 117 13.08 -11.10 -7.81
CA ASP A 117 14.03 -11.14 -6.70
C ASP A 117 15.09 -10.05 -6.85
N CYS A 118 15.55 -9.77 -8.08
CA CYS A 118 16.49 -8.67 -8.33
C CYS A 118 15.94 -7.30 -7.92
N VAL A 119 14.67 -7.01 -8.21
CA VAL A 119 14.06 -5.72 -7.82
C VAL A 119 13.89 -5.65 -6.31
N ALA A 120 13.35 -6.69 -5.69
CA ALA A 120 13.18 -6.73 -4.24
C ALA A 120 14.53 -6.60 -3.51
N ALA A 121 15.57 -7.30 -3.97
CA ALA A 121 16.92 -7.21 -3.43
C ALA A 121 17.56 -5.84 -3.62
N LEU A 122 17.34 -5.18 -4.77
CA LEU A 122 17.79 -3.81 -4.99
C LEU A 122 17.18 -2.86 -3.96
N TRP A 123 15.86 -2.93 -3.75
CA TRP A 123 15.18 -2.07 -2.78
C TRP A 123 15.64 -2.35 -1.34
N ALA A 124 15.73 -3.62 -0.96
CA ALA A 124 16.22 -4.03 0.35
C ALA A 124 17.64 -3.51 0.61
N LYS A 125 18.55 -3.65 -0.36
CA LYS A 125 19.94 -3.18 -0.27
C LYS A 125 20.03 -1.66 -0.25
N SER A 126 19.37 -0.97 -1.17
CA SER A 126 19.43 0.49 -1.29
C SER A 126 18.82 1.20 -0.09
N SER A 127 17.89 0.58 0.64
CA SER A 127 17.32 1.14 1.88
C SER A 127 18.32 1.31 3.03
N GLY A 128 19.50 0.66 2.96
CA GLY A 128 20.53 0.75 3.98
C GLY A 128 20.02 0.29 5.36
N SER A 129 20.13 1.18 6.37
CA SER A 129 19.67 0.95 7.75
C SER A 129 18.29 1.56 8.05
N TYR A 130 17.63 2.20 7.07
CA TYR A 130 16.37 2.90 7.32
C TYR A 130 15.23 1.92 7.63
N PRO A 131 14.23 2.34 8.42
CA PRO A 131 13.05 1.53 8.65
C PRO A 131 12.23 1.31 7.37
N LEU A 132 11.75 0.08 7.18
CA LEU A 132 11.12 -0.40 5.96
C LEU A 132 9.59 -0.39 6.05
N SER A 133 8.95 0.11 4.99
CA SER A 133 7.53 -0.05 4.69
C SER A 133 7.38 -0.90 3.43
N ILE A 134 6.76 -2.07 3.55
CA ILE A 134 6.71 -3.07 2.48
C ILE A 134 5.25 -3.40 2.18
N ASP A 135 4.82 -3.18 0.94
CA ASP A 135 3.54 -3.64 0.41
C ASP A 135 3.80 -4.61 -0.76
N ALA A 136 3.73 -5.90 -0.50
CA ALA A 136 4.17 -6.90 -1.46
C ALA A 136 3.45 -8.23 -1.30
N ASP A 137 3.39 -9.00 -2.39
CA ASP A 137 2.97 -10.39 -2.29
C ASP A 137 4.08 -11.24 -1.67
N ILE A 138 3.69 -12.34 -1.03
CA ILE A 138 4.58 -13.24 -0.31
C ILE A 138 5.80 -13.72 -1.12
N GLN A 139 5.68 -13.76 -2.46
CA GLN A 139 6.77 -14.13 -3.36
C GLN A 139 7.97 -13.17 -3.33
N TYR A 140 7.78 -11.89 -3.00
CA TYR A 140 8.86 -10.90 -2.92
C TYR A 140 9.50 -10.82 -1.54
N LEU A 141 8.83 -11.39 -0.53
CA LEU A 141 9.19 -11.22 0.87
C LEU A 141 10.57 -11.82 1.19
N ALA A 142 10.97 -12.87 0.49
CA ALA A 142 12.23 -13.58 0.71
C ALA A 142 13.45 -12.65 0.70
N ALA A 143 13.47 -11.63 -0.20
CA ALA A 143 14.56 -10.67 -0.28
C ALA A 143 14.63 -9.69 0.92
N PHE A 144 13.52 -9.51 1.64
CA PHE A 144 13.43 -8.61 2.79
C PHE A 144 13.61 -9.33 4.13
N LEU A 145 13.44 -10.66 4.18
CA LEU A 145 13.55 -11.45 5.42
C LEU A 145 14.86 -11.25 6.19
N PRO A 146 16.05 -11.11 5.54
CA PRO A 146 17.29 -10.80 6.24
C PRO A 146 17.28 -9.46 7.00
N HIS A 147 16.31 -8.59 6.72
CA HIS A 147 16.17 -7.24 7.26
C HIS A 147 14.92 -7.08 8.14
N ARG A 148 14.32 -8.18 8.62
CA ARG A 148 13.07 -8.21 9.40
C ARG A 148 13.03 -7.27 10.61
N THR A 149 14.18 -7.01 11.24
CA THR A 149 14.28 -6.13 12.41
C THR A 149 13.98 -4.67 12.11
N ARG A 150 14.06 -4.26 10.84
CA ARG A 150 13.79 -2.88 10.38
C ARG A 150 12.38 -2.69 9.85
N TRP A 151 11.55 -3.72 9.81
CA TRP A 151 10.20 -3.61 9.27
C TRP A 151 9.33 -2.82 10.24
N GLU A 152 8.89 -1.63 9.85
CA GLU A 152 7.94 -0.81 10.61
C GLU A 152 6.51 -1.03 10.13
N HIS A 153 6.36 -1.24 8.83
CA HIS A 153 5.07 -1.40 8.20
C HIS A 153 5.09 -2.53 7.18
N LEU A 154 4.15 -3.45 7.30
CA LEU A 154 4.10 -4.65 6.48
C LEU A 154 2.69 -4.86 5.96
N SER A 155 2.54 -4.92 4.64
CA SER A 155 1.34 -5.32 3.92
C SER A 155 1.70 -6.52 3.06
N ILE A 156 1.13 -7.67 3.39
CA ILE A 156 1.35 -8.91 2.67
C ILE A 156 0.03 -9.47 2.17
N ARG A 157 0.03 -9.83 0.89
CA ARG A 157 -0.97 -10.75 0.34
C ARG A 157 -0.42 -12.18 0.37
N LEU A 158 -1.13 -13.07 1.05
CA LEU A 158 -0.83 -14.49 1.13
C LEU A 158 -1.74 -15.27 0.18
N ASP A 159 -1.15 -16.27 -0.47
CA ASP A 159 -1.86 -17.29 -1.21
C ASP A 159 -2.06 -18.53 -0.31
N LEU A 160 -3.09 -19.34 -0.60
CA LEU A 160 -3.54 -20.52 0.17
C LEU A 160 -2.48 -21.55 0.59
N PHE A 161 -1.29 -21.49 0.02
CA PHE A 161 -0.29 -22.56 0.10
C PHE A 161 0.97 -22.15 0.89
N ARG A 162 1.04 -20.95 1.47
CA ARG A 162 2.25 -20.46 2.14
C ARG A 162 2.00 -20.04 3.57
N ILE A 163 2.64 -20.77 4.48
CA ILE A 163 2.72 -20.44 5.90
C ILE A 163 3.69 -19.26 6.05
N PHE A 164 3.25 -18.21 6.74
CA PHE A 164 4.15 -17.17 7.23
C PHE A 164 4.69 -17.66 8.58
N GLU A 165 5.86 -18.30 8.55
CA GLU A 165 6.52 -18.80 9.75
C GLU A 165 7.28 -17.67 10.47
N GLY A 166 7.03 -17.60 11.77
CA GLY A 166 7.35 -16.47 12.62
C GLY A 166 8.83 -16.15 12.78
N GLY A 167 9.04 -14.93 13.26
CA GLY A 167 10.31 -14.38 13.70
C GLY A 167 10.04 -13.09 14.45
N SER A 168 11.02 -12.62 15.23
CA SER A 168 10.89 -11.33 15.92
C SER A 168 10.85 -10.18 14.90
N LEU A 169 9.80 -9.37 15.00
CA LEU A 169 9.51 -8.15 14.25
C LEU A 169 9.51 -6.96 15.23
N PRO A 170 10.67 -6.63 15.84
CA PRO A 170 10.75 -5.73 16.99
C PRO A 170 10.30 -4.29 16.68
N SER A 171 10.44 -3.85 15.44
CA SER A 171 10.11 -2.50 14.99
C SER A 171 8.70 -2.36 14.40
N LEU A 172 7.96 -3.46 14.28
CA LEU A 172 6.71 -3.47 13.51
C LEU A 172 5.61 -2.68 14.24
N LYS A 173 5.12 -1.62 13.60
CA LYS A 173 4.05 -0.74 14.09
C LYS A 173 2.70 -1.05 13.44
N SER A 174 2.72 -1.47 12.16
CA SER A 174 1.53 -1.74 11.37
C SER A 174 1.65 -3.03 10.56
N LEU A 175 0.63 -3.88 10.64
CA LEU A 175 0.53 -5.14 9.90
C LEU A 175 -0.78 -5.21 9.13
N ARG A 176 -0.70 -5.52 7.84
CA ARG A 176 -1.83 -5.84 6.98
C ARG A 176 -1.63 -7.21 6.36
N LEU A 177 -2.61 -8.09 6.61
CA LEU A 177 -2.68 -9.43 6.05
C LEU A 177 -3.93 -9.52 5.19
N SER A 178 -3.77 -9.88 3.92
CA SER A 178 -4.90 -10.18 3.04
C SER A 178 -4.71 -11.54 2.36
N ALA A 179 -5.77 -12.34 2.30
CA ALA A 179 -5.81 -13.58 1.53
C ALA A 179 -7.03 -13.59 0.62
N ASP A 180 -6.85 -14.11 -0.59
CA ASP A 180 -7.92 -14.22 -1.60
C ASP A 180 -8.85 -15.41 -1.33
N HIS A 181 -8.42 -16.35 -0.48
CA HIS A 181 -9.16 -17.54 -0.11
C HIS A 181 -8.89 -17.92 1.35
N TYR A 182 -9.83 -18.62 1.98
CA TYR A 182 -9.76 -19.00 3.39
C TYR A 182 -8.60 -19.98 3.65
N GLY A 183 -7.62 -19.55 4.45
CA GLY A 183 -6.74 -20.45 5.19
C GLY A 183 -5.25 -20.37 4.86
N CYS A 184 -4.49 -19.82 5.81
CA CYS A 184 -3.15 -20.25 6.21
C CYS A 184 -2.90 -19.70 7.63
N PRO A 185 -2.29 -20.47 8.54
CA PRO A 185 -1.85 -19.91 9.82
C PRO A 185 -0.69 -18.95 9.59
N ALA A 186 -0.72 -17.80 10.28
CA ALA A 186 0.36 -16.83 10.28
C ALA A 186 0.76 -16.59 11.73
N LYS A 187 1.99 -16.98 12.09
CA LYS A 187 2.47 -16.83 13.47
C LYS A 187 3.46 -15.69 13.52
N ILE A 188 3.24 -14.71 14.41
CA ILE A 188 4.22 -13.66 14.69
C ILE A 188 4.54 -13.76 16.18
N ASP A 189 5.72 -14.30 16.48
CA ASP A 189 6.08 -14.65 17.86
C ASP A 189 6.38 -13.42 18.72
N ASP A 190 6.89 -12.34 18.14
CA ASP A 190 7.35 -11.15 18.87
C ASP A 190 7.22 -9.88 18.01
N ALA A 191 6.30 -8.99 18.38
CA ALA A 191 6.05 -7.70 17.71
C ALA A 191 5.54 -6.66 18.74
N PRO A 192 6.39 -6.20 19.68
CA PRO A 192 5.96 -5.47 20.86
C PRO A 192 5.46 -4.05 20.56
N LEU A 193 5.86 -3.48 19.43
CA LEU A 193 5.46 -2.14 18.98
C LEU A 193 4.21 -2.16 18.08
N LEU A 194 3.62 -3.34 17.84
CA LEU A 194 2.49 -3.49 16.93
C LEU A 194 1.25 -2.83 17.53
N ARG A 195 0.69 -1.85 16.82
CA ARG A 195 -0.50 -1.11 17.26
C ARG A 195 -1.66 -1.17 16.27
N ARG A 196 -1.34 -1.40 14.99
CA ARG A 196 -2.29 -1.32 13.88
C ARG A 196 -2.33 -2.65 13.13
N VAL A 197 -3.49 -3.29 13.09
CA VAL A 197 -3.68 -4.58 12.43
C VAL A 197 -4.88 -4.52 11.49
N PHE A 198 -4.66 -4.95 10.24
CA PHE A 198 -5.68 -5.04 9.20
C PHE A 198 -5.69 -6.47 8.66
N ILE A 199 -6.76 -7.23 8.89
CA ILE A 199 -6.87 -8.63 8.48
C ILE A 199 -8.06 -8.80 7.55
N ARG A 200 -7.82 -9.37 6.38
CA ARG A 200 -8.85 -9.72 5.39
C ARG A 200 -8.65 -11.16 4.92
N GLY A 201 -9.70 -11.99 5.02
CA GLY A 201 -9.68 -13.37 4.51
C GLY A 201 -8.94 -14.40 5.38
N PHE A 202 -8.55 -14.06 6.62
CA PHE A 202 -7.97 -15.01 7.59
C PHE A 202 -8.88 -15.21 8.79
N ASP A 203 -8.95 -16.40 9.34
CA ASP A 203 -9.43 -16.57 10.71
C ASP A 203 -8.37 -16.03 11.69
N PRO A 204 -8.66 -15.01 12.52
CA PRO A 204 -7.70 -14.44 13.44
C PRO A 204 -7.27 -15.42 14.54
N GLN A 205 -8.01 -16.50 14.80
CA GLN A 205 -7.55 -17.57 15.69
C GLN A 205 -6.32 -18.29 15.11
N ASN A 206 -6.17 -18.29 13.79
CA ASN A 206 -5.00 -18.81 13.09
C ASN A 206 -3.88 -17.76 12.96
N VAL A 207 -4.05 -16.57 13.54
CA VAL A 207 -3.06 -15.49 13.55
C VAL A 207 -2.64 -15.19 14.99
N ALA A 208 -1.46 -15.67 15.39
CA ALA A 208 -0.92 -15.36 16.71
C ALA A 208 -0.33 -13.94 16.70
N LEU A 209 -0.99 -12.99 17.36
CA LEU A 209 -0.57 -11.58 17.50
C LEU A 209 -0.66 -11.12 18.96
N PRO A 210 0.12 -10.10 19.36
CA PRO A 210 -0.02 -9.44 20.66
C PRO A 210 -1.27 -8.52 20.69
N TRP A 211 -2.45 -9.13 20.79
CA TRP A 211 -3.74 -8.43 20.72
C TRP A 211 -3.93 -7.33 21.76
N GLU A 212 -3.33 -7.48 22.95
CA GLU A 212 -3.55 -6.60 24.10
C GLU A 212 -3.13 -5.14 23.89
N HIS A 213 -2.12 -4.90 23.04
CA HIS A 213 -1.54 -3.57 22.83
C HIS A 213 -2.09 -2.86 21.58
N LEU A 214 -3.04 -3.48 20.87
CA LEU A 214 -3.58 -2.94 19.63
C LEU A 214 -4.50 -1.75 19.89
N THR A 215 -4.27 -0.68 19.14
CA THR A 215 -5.09 0.54 19.18
C THR A 215 -6.00 0.66 17.95
N ILE A 216 -5.60 0.05 16.82
CA ILE A 216 -6.39 0.03 15.59
C ILE A 216 -6.52 -1.41 15.08
N LEU A 217 -7.77 -1.84 14.90
CA LEU A 217 -8.10 -3.16 14.36
C LEU A 217 -9.10 -3.00 13.22
N SER A 218 -8.78 -3.58 12.07
CA SER A 218 -9.68 -3.71 10.93
C SER A 218 -9.79 -5.17 10.55
N VAL A 219 -11.01 -5.71 10.50
CA VAL A 219 -11.25 -7.11 10.13
C VAL A 219 -12.39 -7.25 9.11
N THR A 220 -12.19 -8.13 8.13
CA THR A 220 -13.18 -8.43 7.08
C THR A 220 -13.56 -9.92 7.10
N LEU A 221 -14.43 -10.35 8.02
CA LEU A 221 -14.63 -11.78 8.36
C LEU A 221 -15.99 -12.09 9.00
N SER A 222 -16.23 -13.39 9.21
CA SER A 222 -17.38 -13.91 9.95
C SER A 222 -17.30 -13.61 11.46
N PRO A 223 -18.42 -13.19 12.10
CA PRO A 223 -18.60 -13.08 13.56
C PRO A 223 -18.03 -14.21 14.42
N SER A 224 -18.18 -15.47 14.02
CA SER A 224 -17.79 -16.63 14.84
C SER A 224 -16.28 -16.65 15.15
N THR A 225 -15.48 -16.12 14.23
CA THR A 225 -14.01 -16.19 14.28
C THR A 225 -13.36 -15.16 15.20
N TRP A 226 -13.88 -13.92 15.23
CA TRP A 226 -13.23 -12.79 15.90
C TRP A 226 -13.84 -12.39 17.25
N LEU A 227 -15.01 -12.94 17.61
CA LEU A 227 -15.61 -12.73 18.94
C LEU A 227 -14.64 -13.03 20.10
N PRO A 228 -13.87 -14.14 20.08
CA PRO A 228 -12.84 -14.38 21.10
C PRO A 228 -11.74 -13.31 21.10
N VAL A 229 -11.37 -12.79 19.93
CA VAL A 229 -10.30 -11.78 19.80
C VAL A 229 -10.72 -10.45 20.42
N LEU A 230 -11.99 -10.05 20.29
CA LEU A 230 -12.49 -8.83 20.92
C LEU A 230 -12.33 -8.80 22.44
N GLN A 231 -12.36 -9.97 23.08
CA GLN A 231 -12.19 -10.06 24.52
C GLN A 231 -10.74 -9.75 24.96
N HIS A 232 -9.77 -9.84 24.05
CA HIS A 232 -8.35 -9.63 24.33
C HIS A 232 -7.87 -8.22 23.94
N VAL A 233 -8.63 -7.44 23.16
CA VAL A 233 -8.24 -6.10 22.67
C VAL A 233 -8.79 -4.98 23.55
N SER A 234 -8.24 -4.86 24.77
CA SER A 234 -8.72 -3.86 25.76
C SER A 234 -8.30 -2.41 25.46
N GLN A 235 -7.27 -2.19 24.62
CA GLN A 235 -6.69 -0.88 24.32
C GLN A 235 -7.18 -0.27 23.01
N LEU A 236 -8.23 -0.83 22.41
CA LEU A 236 -8.70 -0.46 21.10
C LEU A 236 -9.33 0.94 21.09
N VAL A 237 -8.84 1.81 20.21
CA VAL A 237 -9.31 3.19 20.02
C VAL A 237 -10.12 3.33 18.73
N HIS A 238 -9.69 2.65 17.67
CA HIS A 238 -10.36 2.62 16.38
C HIS A 238 -10.62 1.18 15.92
N CYS A 239 -11.86 0.87 15.57
CA CYS A 239 -12.27 -0.45 15.12
C CYS A 239 -13.05 -0.36 13.81
N VAL A 240 -12.65 -1.14 12.82
CA VAL A 240 -13.34 -1.29 11.54
C VAL A 240 -13.76 -2.75 11.38
N LEU A 241 -15.07 -2.97 11.32
CA LEU A 241 -15.67 -4.30 11.25
C LEU A 241 -16.45 -4.42 9.95
N GLN A 242 -15.96 -5.26 9.04
CA GLN A 242 -16.65 -5.61 7.81
C GLN A 242 -17.11 -7.05 7.92
N LEU A 243 -18.40 -7.26 8.22
CA LEU A 243 -18.91 -8.58 8.60
C LEU A 243 -19.83 -9.17 7.54
N SER A 244 -19.57 -10.42 7.20
CA SER A 244 -20.47 -11.29 6.43
C SER A 244 -21.02 -12.40 7.34
N TYR A 245 -22.33 -12.63 7.31
CA TYR A 245 -22.96 -13.69 8.09
C TYR A 245 -22.68 -15.06 7.43
N ASP A 246 -22.15 -16.01 8.20
CA ASP A 246 -21.82 -17.37 7.75
C ASP A 246 -22.61 -18.47 8.49
N GLY A 247 -23.37 -18.13 9.54
CA GLY A 247 -24.05 -19.13 10.37
C GLY A 247 -24.58 -18.54 11.67
N PRO A 248 -25.29 -19.36 12.48
CA PRO A 248 -25.75 -18.94 13.81
C PRO A 248 -24.55 -18.63 14.71
N VAL A 249 -24.50 -17.40 15.21
CA VAL A 249 -23.39 -16.92 16.04
C VAL A 249 -23.86 -16.88 17.49
N THR A 250 -23.21 -17.63 18.36
CA THR A 250 -23.31 -17.43 19.81
C THR A 250 -22.54 -16.17 20.19
N VAL A 251 -23.23 -15.04 20.21
CA VAL A 251 -22.63 -13.77 20.64
C VAL A 251 -22.48 -13.79 22.17
N PRO A 252 -21.31 -13.45 22.73
CA PRO A 252 -21.13 -13.26 24.16
C PRO A 252 -22.16 -12.28 24.75
N SER A 253 -22.42 -12.42 26.05
CA SER A 253 -23.41 -11.59 26.76
C SER A 253 -23.13 -10.09 26.63
N GLU A 254 -21.86 -9.68 26.75
CA GLU A 254 -21.38 -8.30 26.59
C GLU A 254 -19.90 -8.30 26.13
N ILE A 255 -19.52 -7.24 25.40
CA ILE A 255 -18.17 -7.07 24.86
C ILE A 255 -17.66 -5.67 25.21
N PRO A 256 -16.79 -5.54 26.23
CA PRO A 256 -16.31 -4.24 26.70
C PRO A 256 -15.19 -3.69 25.82
N LEU A 257 -15.44 -2.58 25.14
CA LEU A 257 -14.47 -1.83 24.34
C LEU A 257 -14.40 -0.40 24.89
N LEU A 258 -13.87 -0.28 26.11
CA LEU A 258 -14.03 0.91 26.95
C LEU A 258 -13.30 2.15 26.43
N ARG A 259 -12.22 1.96 25.67
CA ARG A 259 -11.40 3.05 25.09
C ARG A 259 -11.75 3.35 23.63
N LEU A 260 -12.78 2.70 23.09
CA LEU A 260 -13.12 2.83 21.67
C LEU A 260 -13.73 4.20 21.39
N GLU A 261 -13.06 5.00 20.58
CA GLU A 261 -13.50 6.33 20.18
C GLU A 261 -14.15 6.32 18.79
N THR A 262 -13.70 5.42 17.90
CA THR A 262 -14.26 5.28 16.55
C THR A 262 -14.65 3.84 16.25
N LEU A 263 -15.89 3.64 15.82
CA LEU A 263 -16.40 2.36 15.35
C LEU A 263 -16.94 2.52 13.93
N GLU A 264 -16.38 1.75 13.00
CA GLU A 264 -16.92 1.59 11.65
C GLU A 264 -17.49 0.19 11.51
N PHE A 265 -18.79 0.09 11.24
CA PHE A 265 -19.51 -1.17 11.14
C PHE A 265 -20.16 -1.31 9.76
N GLU A 266 -19.51 -2.09 8.90
CA GLU A 266 -19.97 -2.39 7.56
C GLU A 266 -20.60 -3.79 7.52
N CYS A 267 -21.92 -3.84 7.46
CA CYS A 267 -22.65 -5.08 7.31
C CYS A 267 -23.99 -4.83 6.60
N ARG A 268 -24.40 -5.78 5.77
CA ARG A 268 -25.74 -5.77 5.12
C ARG A 268 -26.74 -6.70 5.80
N ASP A 269 -26.29 -7.56 6.71
CA ASP A 269 -27.15 -8.53 7.37
C ASP A 269 -27.70 -7.99 8.70
N LYS A 270 -29.01 -7.76 8.73
CA LYS A 270 -29.74 -7.31 9.91
C LYS A 270 -29.61 -8.23 11.13
N ARG A 271 -29.26 -9.52 10.96
CA ARG A 271 -29.03 -10.46 12.07
C ARG A 271 -27.85 -10.04 12.95
N LEU A 272 -26.87 -9.35 12.37
CA LEU A 272 -25.70 -8.83 13.10
C LEU A 272 -25.98 -7.52 13.84
N ARG A 273 -27.23 -7.04 13.82
CA ARG A 273 -27.64 -5.94 14.69
C ARG A 273 -27.54 -6.30 16.18
N GLU A 274 -27.79 -7.56 16.54
CA GLU A 274 -27.68 -8.01 17.94
C GLU A 274 -26.24 -7.87 18.44
N PHE A 275 -25.25 -8.08 17.56
CA PHE A 275 -23.85 -7.86 17.90
C PHE A 275 -23.58 -6.42 18.36
N LEU A 276 -24.08 -5.41 17.63
CA LEU A 276 -23.95 -4.00 18.04
C LEU A 276 -24.60 -3.73 19.41
N ARG A 277 -25.69 -4.42 19.72
CA ARG A 277 -26.34 -4.31 21.03
C ARG A 277 -25.49 -4.91 22.15
N ARG A 278 -24.52 -5.78 21.88
CA ARG A 278 -23.68 -6.41 22.91
C ARG A 278 -22.41 -5.62 23.22
N LEU A 279 -22.06 -4.65 22.38
CA LEU A 279 -20.93 -3.76 22.61
C LEU A 279 -21.20 -2.82 23.79
N VAL A 280 -20.19 -2.66 24.64
CA VAL A 280 -20.13 -1.63 25.69
C VAL A 280 -19.02 -0.66 25.32
N VAL A 281 -19.40 0.49 24.76
CA VAL A 281 -18.52 1.49 24.12
C VAL A 281 -18.78 2.90 24.66
N PRO A 282 -18.54 3.17 25.95
CA PRO A 282 -18.89 4.44 26.59
C PRO A 282 -18.14 5.65 26.03
N SER A 283 -16.93 5.44 25.51
CA SER A 283 -16.04 6.51 25.00
C SER A 283 -16.27 6.82 23.52
N LEU A 284 -17.29 6.24 22.88
CA LEU A 284 -17.50 6.35 21.44
C LEU A 284 -17.87 7.78 21.02
N ARG A 285 -17.07 8.35 20.13
CA ARG A 285 -17.25 9.70 19.56
C ARG A 285 -17.67 9.67 18.10
N CYS A 286 -17.15 8.72 17.32
CA CYS A 286 -17.45 8.57 15.90
C CYS A 286 -18.03 7.18 15.60
N PHE A 287 -19.21 7.15 14.98
CA PHE A 287 -19.87 5.92 14.57
C PHE A 287 -20.21 5.97 13.09
N LYS A 288 -19.70 4.99 12.33
CA LYS A 288 -20.00 4.81 10.91
C LYS A 288 -20.74 3.50 10.71
N VAL A 289 -21.87 3.51 10.00
CA VAL A 289 -22.71 2.32 9.84
C VAL A 289 -23.46 2.30 8.52
N ASN A 290 -23.67 1.10 7.96
CA ASN A 290 -24.60 0.91 6.85
C ASN A 290 -26.05 0.85 7.36
N ALA A 291 -26.95 1.63 6.75
CA ALA A 291 -28.35 1.66 7.14
C ALA A 291 -29.06 0.30 6.95
N ASP A 292 -28.57 -0.55 6.03
CA ASP A 292 -29.08 -1.89 5.73
C ASP A 292 -29.23 -2.77 6.98
N ILE A 293 -28.38 -2.58 7.99
CA ILE A 293 -28.43 -3.35 9.24
C ILE A 293 -29.72 -3.12 10.05
N PHE A 294 -30.39 -2.00 9.82
CA PHE A 294 -31.64 -1.67 10.48
C PHE A 294 -32.88 -2.21 9.74
N GLY A 295 -32.67 -2.90 8.61
CA GLY A 295 -33.72 -3.47 7.76
C GLY A 295 -34.38 -2.43 6.85
N SER A 296 -35.48 -2.84 6.19
CA SER A 296 -36.23 -1.99 5.25
C SER A 296 -37.07 -0.88 5.91
N GLY A 297 -37.13 -0.85 7.24
CA GLY A 297 -37.87 0.15 8.00
C GLY A 297 -37.08 1.43 8.27
N LYS A 298 -37.67 2.35 9.05
CA LYS A 298 -36.96 3.53 9.53
C LYS A 298 -35.82 3.11 10.48
N PRO A 299 -34.56 3.53 10.25
CA PRO A 299 -33.43 3.16 11.11
C PRO A 299 -33.44 3.89 12.46
N PHE A 300 -34.19 4.99 12.59
CA PHE A 300 -34.14 5.88 13.75
C PHE A 300 -34.45 5.21 15.09
N PRO A 301 -35.53 4.41 15.26
CA PRO A 301 -35.82 3.78 16.55
C PRO A 301 -34.75 2.78 16.96
N ALA A 302 -34.23 2.04 15.96
CA ALA A 302 -33.18 1.07 16.16
C ALA A 302 -31.86 1.70 16.59
N LEU A 303 -31.49 2.79 15.92
CA LEU A 303 -30.29 3.56 16.22
C LEU A 303 -30.42 4.28 17.58
N ARG A 304 -31.58 4.88 17.88
CA ARG A 304 -31.84 5.52 19.19
C ARG A 304 -31.68 4.54 20.34
N SER A 305 -32.23 3.33 20.21
CA SER A 305 -32.07 2.26 21.21
C SER A 305 -30.61 1.81 21.38
N LEU A 306 -29.79 1.84 20.33
CA LEU A 306 -28.37 1.51 20.40
C LEU A 306 -27.59 2.61 21.11
N LEU A 307 -27.76 3.86 20.68
CA LEU A 307 -27.06 5.02 21.27
C LEU A 307 -27.42 5.19 22.75
N SER A 308 -28.68 4.98 23.12
CA SER A 308 -29.10 5.00 24.52
C SER A 308 -28.46 3.88 25.36
N LYS A 309 -28.24 2.70 24.75
CA LYS A 309 -27.57 1.58 25.44
C LYS A 309 -26.08 1.86 25.64
N TRP A 310 -25.40 2.40 24.64
CA TRP A 310 -23.97 2.68 24.74
C TRP A 310 -23.64 3.80 25.73
N ASN A 311 -24.61 4.66 26.03
CA ASN A 311 -24.45 5.77 26.96
C ASN A 311 -23.22 6.64 26.63
N CYS A 312 -22.96 6.83 25.33
CA CYS A 312 -21.81 7.54 24.80
C CYS A 312 -22.19 8.95 24.33
N THR A 313 -21.22 9.86 24.33
CA THR A 313 -21.38 11.23 23.78
C THR A 313 -20.94 11.26 22.31
N LEU A 314 -21.80 10.77 21.42
CA LEU A 314 -21.48 10.68 20.00
C LEU A 314 -21.41 12.08 19.34
N GLU A 315 -20.27 12.41 18.73
CA GLU A 315 -20.01 13.69 18.07
C GLU A 315 -20.22 13.61 16.55
N ASP A 316 -19.85 12.46 15.97
CA ASP A 316 -19.86 12.19 14.54
C ASP A 316 -20.67 10.91 14.22
N LEU A 317 -21.67 11.05 13.37
CA LEU A 317 -22.45 9.93 12.84
C LEU A 317 -22.37 9.91 11.31
N ARG A 318 -21.84 8.83 10.74
CA ARG A 318 -21.83 8.64 9.28
C ARG A 318 -22.67 7.44 8.90
N ILE A 319 -23.58 7.64 7.96
CA ILE A 319 -24.52 6.61 7.56
C ILE A 319 -24.47 6.42 6.06
N ASN A 320 -24.24 5.18 5.67
CA ASN A 320 -24.14 4.77 4.28
C ASN A 320 -25.36 3.95 3.87
N ASN A 321 -25.65 3.87 2.57
CA ASN A 321 -26.79 3.14 2.00
C ASN A 321 -28.15 3.49 2.64
N SER A 322 -28.34 4.73 3.11
CA SER A 322 -29.63 5.14 3.66
C SER A 322 -30.55 5.71 2.60
N SER A 323 -31.84 5.39 2.66
CA SER A 323 -32.90 6.04 1.88
C SER A 323 -33.33 7.40 2.46
N PHE A 324 -32.95 7.72 3.69
CA PHE A 324 -33.33 8.95 4.38
C PHE A 324 -32.31 10.07 4.15
N SER A 325 -32.75 11.32 4.09
CA SER A 325 -31.89 12.49 3.93
C SER A 325 -31.11 12.81 5.20
N GLU A 326 -29.98 13.51 5.07
CA GLU A 326 -29.20 14.00 6.21
C GLU A 326 -30.03 14.88 7.15
N ALA A 327 -30.91 15.72 6.58
CA ALA A 327 -31.83 16.56 7.35
C ALA A 327 -32.76 15.73 8.26
N ALA A 328 -33.27 14.58 7.78
CA ALA A 328 -34.09 13.70 8.61
C ALA A 328 -33.33 13.14 9.81
N TYR A 329 -32.05 12.77 9.64
CA TYR A 329 -31.20 12.35 10.75
C TYR A 329 -30.90 13.49 11.73
N ARG A 330 -30.70 14.72 11.24
CA ARG A 330 -30.50 15.90 12.10
C ARG A 330 -31.72 16.22 12.95
N THR A 331 -32.92 16.06 12.41
CA THR A 331 -34.17 16.22 13.17
C THR A 331 -34.30 15.16 14.28
N GLU A 332 -33.94 13.91 13.99
CA GLU A 332 -34.06 12.81 14.96
C GLU A 332 -32.94 12.80 16.03
N PHE A 333 -31.75 13.28 15.68
CA PHE A 333 -30.56 13.29 16.54
C PHE A 333 -29.91 14.68 16.60
N PRO A 334 -30.58 15.68 17.18
CA PRO A 334 -30.11 17.06 17.20
C PRO A 334 -28.84 17.27 18.06
N SER A 335 -28.53 16.34 18.96
CA SER A 335 -27.35 16.40 19.83
C SER A 335 -26.04 16.04 19.13
N ILE A 336 -26.08 15.41 17.95
CA ILE A 336 -24.88 14.99 17.21
C ILE A 336 -24.41 16.17 16.35
N LYS A 337 -23.17 16.62 16.55
CA LYS A 337 -22.59 17.79 15.88
C LYS A 337 -22.51 17.59 14.37
N HIS A 338 -21.97 16.45 13.96
CA HIS A 338 -21.71 16.13 12.57
C HIS A 338 -22.46 14.87 12.17
N ILE A 339 -23.40 15.04 11.24
CA ILE A 339 -24.09 13.93 10.59
C ILE A 339 -23.77 14.01 9.11
N VAL A 340 -23.26 12.93 8.54
CA VAL A 340 -22.94 12.86 7.11
C VAL A 340 -23.62 11.63 6.52
N ARG A 341 -24.39 11.85 5.46
CA ARG A 341 -24.89 10.78 4.58
C ARG A 341 -23.99 10.73 3.35
N GLY A 342 -23.44 9.57 3.02
CA GLY A 342 -22.67 9.45 1.79
C GLY A 342 -22.51 8.03 1.29
N ASP A 343 -22.51 7.89 -0.04
CA ASP A 343 -22.01 6.71 -0.75
C ASP A 343 -20.49 6.82 -0.93
N LEU A 344 -19.78 7.27 0.10
CA LEU A 344 -18.32 7.13 0.10
C LEU A 344 -18.06 5.65 0.32
N PRO A 345 -17.28 4.98 -0.56
CA PRO A 345 -16.88 3.62 -0.27
C PRO A 345 -16.17 3.65 1.10
N LEU A 346 -16.74 2.93 2.08
CA LEU A 346 -16.10 2.72 3.41
C LEU A 346 -14.71 2.11 3.27
N HIS A 347 -14.40 1.62 2.07
CA HIS A 347 -13.06 1.33 1.57
C HIS A 347 -12.08 2.50 1.63
N ALA A 348 -12.46 3.71 2.05
CA ALA A 348 -11.49 4.75 2.34
C ALA A 348 -10.41 4.23 3.29
N PHE A 349 -10.63 3.28 4.22
CA PHE A 349 -9.54 2.65 5.01
C PHE A 349 -8.80 1.46 4.33
N THR A 350 -9.36 0.89 3.27
CA THR A 350 -8.72 -0.18 2.47
C THR A 350 -8.03 0.33 1.20
N GLN A 351 -8.39 1.54 0.73
CA GLN A 351 -7.73 2.33 -0.30
C GLN A 351 -6.95 3.50 0.30
N TYR A 352 -7.18 3.89 1.57
CA TYR A 352 -6.26 4.72 2.33
C TYR A 352 -4.95 3.97 2.31
N ASN A 353 -3.94 4.72 1.93
CA ASN A 353 -2.61 4.47 2.39
C ASN A 353 -2.66 4.42 3.94
N PRO A 354 -2.46 3.26 4.60
CA PRO A 354 -2.51 3.14 6.06
C PRO A 354 -1.34 3.87 6.77
N PHE A 355 -0.64 4.70 6.01
CA PHE A 355 0.56 5.45 6.30
C PHE A 355 0.30 6.96 6.35
N ASP A 356 -0.85 7.45 5.84
CA ASP A 356 -1.18 8.88 5.81
C ASP A 356 -1.68 9.43 7.17
N SER A 357 -1.49 8.68 8.26
CA SER A 357 -1.79 9.13 9.63
C SER A 357 -0.59 8.84 10.53
N GLU A 358 0.42 9.69 10.39
CA GLU A 358 1.38 10.03 11.45
C GLU A 358 1.17 11.49 11.87
#